data_AF-A0A7T1AY63-F1
#
_entry.id   AF-A0A7T1AY63-F1
#
_cell.length_a   1.000
_cell.length_b   1.000
_cell.length_c   1.000
_cell.angle_alpha   90.00
_cell.angle_beta   90.00
_cell.angle_gamma   90.00
#
_symmetry.space_group_name_H-M   'P 1'
#
loop_
_entity.id
_entity.type
_entity.pdbx_description
1 polymer ?
#
loop_
_entity_poly.entity_id
_entity_poly.type
_entity_poly.pdbx_seq_one_letter_code
_entity_poly.pdbx_strand_id
1 'polypeptide(L)'
;MTNKYLTDIEQFWSKYLAQYNYEYSEHTLNAIAENNDETAFLHLEDLAHCRERFGPNFTELPKFKKLLNFANGLMVVDKNRKKIMVENCTINPMIPQPYFGNPETADIVILNKQPENDFRTDNPNIDGQRKIHLRNRILQDFRGDLKFNGKKGFLPYEDEHIWFMKYFGGDSSILKQFNINPNRLMILNYFPYQTTYQAGVPKDFLYTLAVLPSQQQNADLFKMMFHDNKQRIYIVREEELWGSFFSKAFTEEEKQVLLKNTFVYASKQNKYFTVGNILSYREQREKLKQKRTLSKCEYYKWNQQLKEERLNGKSDFYKRMATLNNKY
;
A
#
# COMPACT_ATOMS: atom_id res chain seq x y z
N MET A 1 -24.38 0.00 6.08
CA MET A 1 -23.68 0.37 4.82
C MET A 1 -22.35 -0.37 4.69
N THR A 2 -21.50 -0.40 5.71
CA THR A 2 -20.16 -1.02 5.69
C THR A 2 -20.13 -2.48 5.24
N ASN A 3 -21.00 -3.33 5.79
CA ASN A 3 -21.01 -4.77 5.48
C ASN A 3 -21.30 -5.08 3.99
N LYS A 4 -22.19 -4.32 3.35
CA LYS A 4 -22.51 -4.50 1.93
C LYS A 4 -21.30 -4.19 1.04
N TYR A 5 -20.64 -3.07 1.26
CA TYR A 5 -19.45 -2.69 0.49
C TYR A 5 -18.27 -3.65 0.69
N LEU A 6 -18.08 -4.15 1.92
CA LEU A 6 -17.07 -5.17 2.19
C LEU A 6 -17.37 -6.45 1.41
N THR A 7 -18.62 -6.88 1.40
CA THR A 7 -19.07 -7.99 0.56
C THR A 7 -18.79 -7.73 -0.92
N ASP A 8 -19.12 -6.53 -1.42
CA ASP A 8 -18.96 -6.18 -2.84
C ASP A 8 -17.48 -6.20 -3.27
N ILE A 9 -16.55 -5.66 -2.45
CA ILE A 9 -15.12 -5.67 -2.76
C ILE A 9 -14.52 -7.07 -2.63
N GLU A 10 -14.96 -7.89 -1.67
CA GLU A 10 -14.57 -9.29 -1.52
C GLU A 10 -15.01 -10.11 -2.74
N GLN A 11 -16.23 -9.89 -3.23
CA GLN A 11 -16.75 -10.51 -4.45
C GLN A 11 -15.99 -10.08 -5.71
N PHE A 12 -15.61 -8.80 -5.80
CA PHE A 12 -14.75 -8.32 -6.89
C PHE A 12 -13.45 -9.11 -6.92
N TRP A 13 -12.69 -9.12 -5.82
CA TRP A 13 -11.40 -9.79 -5.78
C TRP A 13 -11.46 -11.32 -5.83
N SER A 14 -12.60 -11.91 -5.47
CA SER A 14 -12.85 -13.34 -5.66
C SER A 14 -12.68 -13.76 -7.11
N LYS A 15 -12.96 -12.90 -8.10
CA LYS A 15 -12.86 -13.23 -9.53
C LYS A 15 -11.44 -13.22 -10.10
N TYR A 16 -10.45 -12.75 -9.34
CA TYR A 16 -9.10 -12.48 -9.82
C TYR A 16 -8.44 -13.68 -10.57
N LEU A 17 -8.53 -14.90 -10.04
CA LEU A 17 -7.94 -16.11 -10.63
C LEU A 17 -9.00 -17.09 -11.14
N ALA A 18 -10.16 -16.61 -11.59
CA ALA A 18 -11.25 -17.49 -12.01
C ALA A 18 -10.85 -18.48 -13.13
N GLN A 19 -9.95 -18.06 -14.02
CA GLN A 19 -9.43 -18.92 -15.10
C GLN A 19 -8.40 -19.97 -14.65
N TYR A 20 -7.96 -19.90 -13.38
CA TYR A 20 -6.90 -20.74 -12.81
C TYR A 20 -7.33 -21.37 -11.47
N ASN A 21 -8.59 -21.77 -11.34
CA ASN A 21 -9.15 -22.44 -10.15
C ASN A 21 -9.03 -21.65 -8.83
N TYR A 22 -8.92 -20.32 -8.90
CA TYR A 22 -8.92 -19.44 -7.73
C TYR A 22 -7.75 -19.61 -6.74
N GLU A 23 -6.69 -20.36 -7.05
CA GLU A 23 -5.55 -20.57 -6.15
C GLU A 23 -4.19 -20.52 -6.87
N TYR A 24 -3.13 -20.15 -6.15
CA TYR A 24 -1.75 -20.28 -6.61
C TYR A 24 -1.19 -21.66 -6.25
N SER A 25 -1.61 -22.72 -6.94
CA SER A 25 -0.95 -24.02 -6.88
C SER A 25 0.27 -24.09 -7.82
N GLU A 26 1.10 -25.12 -7.70
CA GLU A 26 2.16 -25.40 -8.70
C GLU A 26 1.57 -25.55 -10.10
N HIS A 27 0.40 -26.21 -10.21
CA HIS A 27 -0.31 -26.34 -11.48
C HIS A 27 -0.73 -24.98 -12.07
N THR A 28 -1.32 -24.10 -11.26
CA THR A 28 -1.67 -22.73 -11.70
C THR A 28 -0.44 -21.95 -12.17
N LEU A 29 0.65 -22.00 -11.41
CA LEU A 29 1.88 -21.30 -11.77
C LEU A 29 2.49 -21.84 -13.06
N ASN A 30 2.50 -23.17 -13.24
CA ASN A 30 2.96 -23.81 -14.47
C ASN A 30 2.08 -23.43 -15.66
N ALA A 31 0.75 -23.43 -15.51
CA ALA A 31 -0.17 -23.02 -16.57
C ALA A 31 0.05 -21.55 -17.00
N ILE A 32 0.28 -20.63 -16.07
CA ILE A 32 0.61 -19.24 -16.38
C ILE A 32 1.92 -19.15 -17.17
N ALA A 33 2.94 -19.91 -16.75
CA ALA A 33 4.26 -19.92 -17.39
C ALA A 33 4.21 -20.54 -18.79
N GLU A 34 3.56 -21.69 -18.95
CA GLU A 34 3.41 -22.41 -20.22
C GLU A 34 2.63 -21.59 -21.26
N ASN A 35 1.62 -20.84 -20.81
CA ASN A 35 0.83 -19.95 -21.68
C ASN A 35 1.50 -18.59 -21.95
N ASN A 36 2.66 -18.31 -21.32
CA ASN A 36 3.31 -17.01 -21.35
C ASN A 36 2.36 -15.85 -20.99
N ASP A 37 1.47 -16.04 -20.01
CA ASP A 37 0.47 -15.05 -19.61
C ASP A 37 1.11 -13.95 -18.75
N GLU A 38 1.70 -12.96 -19.43
CA GLU A 38 2.30 -11.77 -18.80
C GLU A 38 1.28 -10.88 -18.07
N THR A 39 -0.02 -11.14 -18.23
CA THR A 39 -1.10 -10.34 -17.65
C THR A 39 -1.78 -11.00 -16.44
N ALA A 40 -1.35 -12.19 -16.03
CA ALA A 40 -1.95 -12.95 -14.94
C ALA A 40 -1.98 -12.22 -13.58
N PHE A 41 -1.19 -11.16 -13.40
CA PHE A 41 -1.24 -10.31 -12.19
C PHE A 41 -2.42 -9.33 -12.18
N LEU A 42 -3.06 -9.07 -13.33
CA LEU A 42 -4.18 -8.13 -13.47
C LEU A 42 -5.52 -8.81 -13.16
N HIS A 43 -6.41 -8.07 -12.51
CA HIS A 43 -7.81 -8.44 -12.42
C HIS A 43 -8.47 -8.47 -13.80
N LEU A 44 -9.41 -9.40 -14.01
CA LEU A 44 -10.07 -9.59 -15.31
C LEU A 44 -10.75 -8.32 -15.84
N GLU A 45 -11.39 -7.56 -14.95
CA GLU A 45 -12.03 -6.28 -15.31
C GLU A 45 -10.99 -5.20 -15.66
N ASP A 46 -9.82 -5.20 -15.01
CA ASP A 46 -8.75 -4.27 -15.34
C ASP A 46 -8.09 -4.62 -16.68
N LEU A 47 -7.94 -5.92 -16.96
CA LEU A 47 -7.44 -6.42 -18.25
C LEU A 47 -8.38 -6.01 -19.38
N ALA A 48 -9.70 -6.20 -19.19
CA ALA A 48 -10.72 -5.76 -20.14
C ALA A 48 -10.65 -4.24 -20.38
N HIS A 49 -10.57 -3.45 -19.30
CA HIS A 49 -10.44 -2.00 -19.39
C HIS A 49 -9.17 -1.57 -20.15
N CYS A 50 -8.03 -2.21 -19.88
CA CYS A 50 -6.79 -1.92 -20.59
C CYS A 50 -6.90 -2.23 -22.09
N ARG A 51 -7.53 -3.36 -22.47
CA ARG A 51 -7.73 -3.73 -23.87
C ARG A 51 -8.66 -2.77 -24.60
N GLU A 52 -9.76 -2.39 -23.98
CA GLU A 52 -10.72 -1.42 -24.54
C GLU A 52 -10.04 -0.07 -24.79
N ARG A 53 -9.24 0.40 -23.82
CA ARG A 53 -8.70 1.75 -23.84
C ARG A 53 -7.40 1.92 -24.63
N PHE A 54 -6.54 0.90 -24.61
CA PHE A 54 -5.20 0.96 -25.19
C PHE A 54 -4.99 -0.03 -26.33
N GLY A 55 -6.03 -0.77 -26.70
CA GLY A 55 -6.02 -1.79 -27.76
C GLY A 55 -5.59 -3.17 -27.27
N PRO A 56 -5.84 -4.23 -28.07
CA PRO A 56 -5.51 -5.60 -27.71
C PRO A 56 -4.01 -5.84 -27.46
N ASN A 57 -3.15 -5.06 -28.12
CA ASN A 57 -1.68 -5.17 -28.02
C ASN A 57 -1.08 -4.19 -27.00
N PHE A 58 -1.85 -3.73 -26.01
CA PHE A 58 -1.36 -2.76 -25.02
C PHE A 58 -0.10 -3.24 -24.27
N THR A 59 0.10 -4.56 -24.18
CA THR A 59 1.24 -5.20 -23.53
C THR A 59 2.58 -4.91 -24.22
N GLU A 60 2.55 -4.62 -25.53
CA GLU A 60 3.72 -4.28 -26.34
C GLU A 60 4.13 -2.81 -26.20
N LEU A 61 3.22 -1.96 -25.68
CA LEU A 61 3.51 -0.54 -25.48
C LEU A 61 4.63 -0.39 -24.44
N PRO A 62 5.70 0.38 -24.71
CA PRO A 62 6.88 0.45 -23.84
C PRO A 62 6.59 0.76 -22.37
N LYS A 63 5.58 1.61 -22.12
CA LYS A 63 5.15 1.98 -20.76
C LYS A 63 4.51 0.81 -19.99
N PHE A 64 3.75 -0.04 -20.68
CA PHE A 64 3.14 -1.23 -20.10
C PHE A 64 4.14 -2.37 -19.99
N LYS A 65 4.97 -2.59 -21.01
CA LYS A 65 5.98 -3.67 -20.99
C LYS A 65 6.88 -3.58 -19.76
N LYS A 66 7.29 -2.37 -19.37
CA LYS A 66 8.06 -2.17 -18.13
C LYS A 66 7.28 -2.60 -16.89
N LEU A 67 6.01 -2.23 -16.76
CA LEU A 67 5.15 -2.64 -15.65
C LEU A 67 5.00 -4.17 -15.60
N LEU A 68 4.66 -4.78 -16.74
CA LEU A 68 4.47 -6.22 -16.88
C LEU A 68 5.74 -6.98 -16.50
N ASN A 69 6.89 -6.56 -17.01
CA ASN A 69 8.17 -7.20 -16.69
C ASN A 69 8.50 -7.10 -15.19
N PHE A 70 8.24 -5.95 -14.55
CA PHE A 70 8.41 -5.83 -13.09
C PHE A 70 7.42 -6.71 -12.32
N ALA A 71 6.16 -6.76 -12.75
CA ALA A 71 5.12 -7.54 -12.09
C ALA A 71 5.35 -9.05 -12.23
N ASN A 72 5.97 -9.50 -13.32
CA ASN A 72 6.28 -10.91 -13.57
C ASN A 72 7.66 -11.35 -13.05
N GLY A 73 8.40 -10.47 -12.38
CA GLY A 73 9.74 -10.78 -11.87
C GLY A 73 10.83 -10.86 -12.95
N LEU A 74 10.55 -10.42 -14.19
CA LEU A 74 11.50 -10.41 -15.31
C LEU A 74 12.50 -9.24 -15.22
N MET A 75 12.19 -8.23 -14.40
CA MET A 75 13.04 -7.08 -14.15
C MET A 75 13.22 -6.86 -12.65
N VAL A 76 14.48 -6.72 -12.22
CA VAL A 76 14.85 -6.36 -10.84
C VAL A 76 15.72 -5.12 -10.85
N VAL A 77 15.71 -4.37 -9.74
CA VAL A 77 16.60 -3.21 -9.58
C VAL A 77 17.73 -3.56 -8.61
N ASP A 78 18.95 -3.17 -8.96
CA ASP A 78 20.10 -3.39 -8.09
C ASP A 78 19.94 -2.72 -6.71
N LYS A 79 20.70 -3.19 -5.72
CA LYS A 79 20.65 -2.69 -4.33
C LYS A 79 20.86 -1.17 -4.25
N ASN A 80 21.61 -0.61 -5.21
CA ASN A 80 21.93 0.81 -5.31
C ASN A 80 20.89 1.62 -6.08
N ARG A 81 19.80 1.00 -6.55
CA ARG A 81 18.67 1.66 -7.20
C ARG A 81 19.00 2.34 -8.53
N LYS A 82 20.09 1.95 -9.17
CA LYS A 82 20.70 2.59 -10.35
C LYS A 82 20.63 1.74 -11.63
N LYS A 83 20.58 0.41 -11.52
CA LYS A 83 20.56 -0.48 -12.70
C LYS A 83 19.33 -1.38 -12.66
N ILE A 84 18.64 -1.45 -13.79
CA ILE A 84 17.60 -2.47 -14.02
C ILE A 84 18.28 -3.67 -14.67
N MET A 85 18.18 -4.82 -14.02
CA MET A 85 18.65 -6.10 -14.54
C MET A 85 17.43 -6.82 -15.13
N VAL A 86 17.54 -7.26 -16.38
CA VAL A 86 16.57 -8.15 -17.00
C VAL A 86 17.08 -9.57 -16.77
N GLU A 87 16.27 -10.41 -16.15
CA GLU A 87 16.61 -11.81 -15.92
C GLU A 87 15.78 -12.68 -16.86
N ASN A 88 16.40 -13.66 -17.49
CA ASN A 88 15.66 -14.69 -18.25
C ASN A 88 15.09 -15.70 -17.25
N CYS A 89 14.04 -15.28 -16.54
CA CYS A 89 13.33 -16.09 -15.57
C CYS A 89 11.97 -16.54 -16.10
N THR A 90 11.48 -17.67 -15.59
CA THR A 90 10.09 -18.09 -15.78
C THR A 90 9.15 -17.01 -15.22
N ILE A 91 8.05 -16.74 -15.93
CA ILE A 91 7.03 -15.79 -15.47
C ILE A 91 6.54 -16.19 -14.07
N ASN A 92 6.59 -15.23 -13.15
CA ASN A 92 6.08 -15.37 -11.80
C ASN A 92 5.30 -14.10 -11.45
N PRO A 93 4.00 -14.05 -11.79
CA PRO A 93 3.21 -12.83 -11.64
C PRO A 93 3.17 -12.41 -10.19
N MET A 94 3.06 -11.11 -9.92
CA MET A 94 2.79 -10.61 -8.59
C MET A 94 1.31 -10.84 -8.23
N ILE A 95 1.00 -10.97 -6.94
CA ILE A 95 -0.38 -10.97 -6.47
C ILE A 95 -0.82 -9.53 -6.17
N PRO A 96 -2.00 -9.08 -6.65
CA PRO A 96 -2.57 -7.81 -6.23
C PRO A 96 -2.72 -7.74 -4.72
N GLN A 97 -2.36 -6.58 -4.16
CA GLN A 97 -2.47 -6.31 -2.73
C GLN A 97 -3.29 -5.04 -2.55
N PRO A 98 -4.63 -5.10 -2.65
CA PRO A 98 -5.46 -3.90 -2.60
C PRO A 98 -5.45 -3.23 -1.23
N TYR A 99 -5.49 -4.02 -0.16
CA TYR A 99 -5.43 -3.57 1.22
C TYR A 99 -5.08 -4.72 2.16
N PHE A 100 -4.70 -4.40 3.39
CA PHE A 100 -4.57 -5.35 4.50
C PHE A 100 -5.18 -4.75 5.76
N GLY A 101 -5.82 -5.56 6.60
CA GLY A 101 -6.48 -5.11 7.81
C GLY A 101 -7.99 -5.01 7.67
N ASN A 102 -8.63 -4.56 8.74
CA ASN A 102 -10.08 -4.57 8.86
C ASN A 102 -10.63 -3.13 8.81
N PRO A 103 -11.36 -2.74 7.76
CA PRO A 103 -11.95 -1.41 7.61
C PRO A 103 -12.88 -1.02 8.76
N GLU A 104 -13.52 -2.00 9.41
CA GLU A 104 -14.43 -1.78 10.52
C GLU A 104 -13.70 -1.45 11.83
N THR A 105 -12.51 -2.01 12.07
CA THR A 105 -11.78 -1.83 13.34
C THR A 105 -10.56 -0.94 13.24
N ALA A 106 -10.16 -0.52 12.04
CA ALA A 106 -8.96 0.27 11.84
C ALA A 106 -9.11 1.71 12.34
N ASP A 107 -8.19 2.13 13.21
CA ASP A 107 -8.05 3.53 13.67
C ASP A 107 -6.92 4.25 12.95
N ILE A 108 -5.90 3.52 12.52
CA ILE A 108 -4.77 4.05 11.77
C ILE A 108 -4.81 3.42 10.38
N VAL A 109 -4.93 4.27 9.36
CA VAL A 109 -4.94 3.85 7.96
C VAL A 109 -3.72 4.44 7.27
N ILE A 110 -2.83 3.57 6.84
CA ILE A 110 -1.65 3.94 6.07
C ILE A 110 -2.02 3.90 4.60
N LEU A 111 -2.03 5.09 4.01
CA LEU A 111 -2.35 5.35 2.63
C LEU A 111 -1.03 5.59 1.88
N ASN A 112 -0.32 4.53 1.46
CA ASN A 112 0.77 4.57 0.46
C ASN A 112 1.62 3.28 0.50
N LYS A 113 1.91 2.75 -0.71
CA LYS A 113 3.08 1.99 -1.19
C LYS A 113 4.18 1.75 -0.16
N GLN A 114 4.06 0.60 0.49
CA GLN A 114 5.11 -0.41 0.53
C GLN A 114 4.51 -1.68 1.13
N PRO A 115 4.22 -2.69 0.30
CA PRO A 115 4.93 -3.93 0.46
C PRO A 115 6.33 -3.69 -0.12
N GLU A 116 7.38 -3.67 0.72
CA GLU A 116 8.73 -4.03 0.30
C GLU A 116 8.71 -5.45 -0.26
N ASN A 117 8.09 -5.64 -1.43
CA ASN A 117 8.22 -6.88 -2.19
C ASN A 117 7.83 -8.09 -1.33
N ASP A 118 6.84 -7.93 -0.45
CA ASP A 118 6.92 -8.56 0.85
C ASP A 118 6.66 -10.06 0.84
N PHE A 119 5.96 -10.57 -0.17
CA PHE A 119 5.98 -12.00 -0.49
C PHE A 119 7.23 -12.39 -1.27
N ARG A 120 8.39 -11.89 -0.83
CA ARG A 120 9.63 -11.83 -1.58
C ARG A 120 10.10 -13.24 -1.89
N THR A 121 9.87 -13.60 -3.14
CA THR A 121 10.28 -14.85 -3.78
C THR A 121 11.80 -14.97 -3.92
N ASP A 122 12.55 -13.90 -3.60
CA ASP A 122 14.00 -13.81 -3.74
C ASP A 122 14.78 -14.12 -2.45
N ASN A 123 14.12 -14.60 -1.39
CA ASN A 123 14.85 -15.32 -0.36
C ASN A 123 15.19 -16.70 -0.94
N PRO A 124 16.45 -16.98 -1.31
CA PRO A 124 16.84 -18.30 -1.79
C PRO A 124 16.62 -19.39 -0.72
N ASN A 125 16.38 -18.99 0.54
CA ASN A 125 16.10 -19.88 1.67
C ASN A 125 14.60 -20.11 1.92
N ILE A 126 13.70 -19.60 1.07
CA ILE A 126 12.27 -19.93 1.13
C ILE A 126 11.96 -20.87 -0.02
N ASP A 127 11.56 -22.11 0.28
CA ASP A 127 11.15 -23.09 -0.71
C ASP A 127 9.87 -22.66 -1.48
N GLY A 128 9.61 -23.32 -2.61
CA GLY A 128 8.45 -23.02 -3.46
C GLY A 128 7.10 -23.20 -2.76
N GLN A 129 7.00 -24.18 -1.86
CA GLN A 129 5.77 -24.51 -1.13
C GLN A 129 5.38 -23.42 -0.14
N ARG A 130 6.35 -22.86 0.59
CA ARG A 130 6.13 -21.72 1.48
C ARG A 130 5.70 -20.47 0.69
N LYS A 131 6.21 -20.25 -0.52
CA LYS A 131 5.77 -19.15 -1.40
C LYS A 131 4.31 -19.31 -1.80
N ILE A 132 3.93 -20.49 -2.29
CA ILE A 132 2.55 -20.84 -2.64
C ILE A 132 1.61 -20.64 -1.45
N HIS A 133 2.01 -21.12 -0.27
CA HIS A 133 1.23 -20.96 0.95
C HIS A 133 0.94 -19.49 1.29
N LEU A 134 1.98 -18.64 1.33
CA LEU A 134 1.80 -17.22 1.64
C LEU A 134 0.95 -16.50 0.59
N ARG A 135 1.14 -16.85 -0.69
CA ARG A 135 0.35 -16.33 -1.81
C ARG A 135 -1.14 -16.64 -1.65
N ASN A 136 -1.48 -17.87 -1.30
CA ASN A 136 -2.85 -18.27 -1.03
C ASN A 136 -3.45 -17.56 0.19
N ARG A 137 -2.67 -17.28 1.24
CA ARG A 137 -3.15 -16.51 2.40
C ARG A 137 -3.57 -15.08 2.02
N ILE A 138 -2.85 -14.42 1.12
CA ILE A 138 -3.24 -13.09 0.61
C ILE A 138 -4.58 -13.18 -0.13
N LEU A 139 -4.73 -14.17 -1.02
CA LEU A 139 -5.97 -14.38 -1.76
C LEU A 139 -7.14 -14.57 -0.79
N GLN A 140 -6.97 -15.42 0.22
CA GLN A 140 -7.97 -15.66 1.25
C GLN A 140 -8.27 -14.39 2.07
N ASP A 141 -7.27 -13.57 2.38
CA ASP A 141 -7.47 -12.32 3.13
C ASP A 141 -8.38 -11.34 2.37
N PHE A 142 -8.08 -11.02 1.11
CA PHE A 142 -8.88 -10.04 0.39
C PHE A 142 -10.25 -10.57 -0.08
N ARG A 143 -10.45 -11.90 -0.11
CA ARG A 143 -11.76 -12.54 -0.33
C ARG A 143 -12.63 -12.58 0.93
N GLY A 144 -12.06 -12.26 2.09
CA GLY A 144 -12.78 -12.33 3.36
C GLY A 144 -12.83 -13.72 3.99
N ASP A 145 -12.15 -14.71 3.38
CA ASP A 145 -12.11 -16.10 3.84
C ASP A 145 -11.22 -16.24 5.10
N LEU A 146 -10.17 -15.42 5.20
CA LEU A 146 -9.21 -15.51 6.30
C LEU A 146 -9.66 -14.71 7.52
N LYS A 147 -9.92 -15.39 8.63
CA LYS A 147 -10.38 -14.80 9.89
C LYS A 147 -9.54 -15.28 11.08
N PHE A 148 -9.27 -14.34 11.99
CA PHE A 148 -8.58 -14.56 13.25
C PHE A 148 -9.56 -14.24 14.38
N ASN A 149 -9.88 -15.22 15.22
CA ASN A 149 -10.93 -15.10 16.25
C ASN A 149 -12.27 -14.58 15.70
N GLY A 150 -12.67 -15.09 14.53
CA GLY A 150 -13.94 -14.77 13.87
C GLY A 150 -13.99 -13.41 13.16
N LYS A 151 -12.89 -12.64 13.13
CA LYS A 151 -12.83 -11.33 12.47
C LYS A 151 -11.66 -11.25 11.49
N LYS A 152 -11.77 -10.39 10.49
CA LYS A 152 -10.62 -10.03 9.65
C LYS A 152 -9.54 -9.38 10.52
N GLY A 153 -8.31 -9.87 10.40
CA GLY A 153 -7.13 -9.35 11.08
C GLY A 153 -6.24 -8.55 10.13
N PHE A 154 -5.10 -8.11 10.64
CA PHE A 154 -4.04 -7.51 9.84
C PHE A 154 -3.04 -8.61 9.48
N LEU A 155 -3.26 -9.29 8.35
CA LEU A 155 -2.44 -10.43 7.90
C LEU A 155 -0.91 -10.23 8.06
N PRO A 156 -0.32 -9.06 7.73
CA PRO A 156 1.12 -8.86 7.90
C PRO A 156 1.62 -8.97 9.33
N TYR A 157 0.77 -8.68 10.32
CA TYR A 157 1.08 -8.91 11.72
C TYR A 157 0.94 -10.40 12.08
N GLU A 158 -0.17 -11.02 11.68
CA GLU A 158 -0.47 -12.43 11.97
C GLU A 158 0.58 -13.38 11.36
N ASP A 159 1.18 -13.00 10.23
CA ASP A 159 2.26 -13.75 9.57
C ASP A 159 3.68 -13.28 9.94
N GLU A 160 3.81 -12.37 10.93
CA GLU A 160 5.08 -11.75 11.36
C GLU A 160 5.94 -11.26 10.20
N HIS A 161 5.29 -10.59 9.27
CA HIS A 161 5.88 -10.32 7.99
C HIS A 161 7.14 -9.43 8.14
N ILE A 162 8.24 -9.73 7.41
CA ILE A 162 9.52 -9.00 7.44
C ILE A 162 9.37 -7.48 7.47
N TRP A 163 8.62 -6.87 6.54
CA TRP A 163 8.38 -5.42 6.60
C TRP A 163 7.58 -5.01 7.82
N PHE A 164 6.57 -5.77 8.24
CA PHE A 164 5.81 -5.46 9.43
C PHE A 164 6.76 -5.42 10.64
N MET A 165 7.57 -6.45 10.81
CA MET A 165 8.56 -6.53 11.88
C MET A 165 9.59 -5.40 11.81
N LYS A 166 10.05 -5.08 10.60
CA LYS A 166 10.99 -4.00 10.34
C LYS A 166 10.41 -2.62 10.61
N TYR A 167 9.17 -2.35 10.24
CA TYR A 167 8.59 -1.00 10.24
C TYR A 167 7.74 -0.70 11.47
N PHE A 168 7.12 -1.73 12.03
CA PHE A 168 6.12 -1.66 13.09
C PHE A 168 6.46 -2.54 14.31
N GLY A 169 7.32 -3.57 14.15
CA GLY A 169 7.68 -4.48 15.23
C GLY A 169 8.75 -3.97 16.22
N GLY A 170 9.53 -2.95 15.87
CA GLY A 170 10.58 -2.40 16.75
C GLY A 170 10.04 -1.53 17.90
N ASP A 171 10.77 -1.44 19.02
CA ASP A 171 10.34 -0.73 20.25
C ASP A 171 10.09 0.77 20.07
N SER A 172 10.74 1.36 19.07
CA SER A 172 10.55 2.77 18.69
C SER A 172 9.38 2.99 17.73
N SER A 173 8.64 1.95 17.36
CA SER A 173 7.48 2.07 16.46
C SER A 173 6.32 2.77 17.15
N ILE A 174 5.48 3.44 16.36
CA ILE A 174 4.24 4.03 16.87
C ILE A 174 3.30 3.00 17.50
N LEU A 175 3.33 1.73 17.07
CA LEU A 175 2.44 0.71 17.64
C LEU A 175 2.84 0.39 19.08
N LYS A 176 4.14 0.15 19.31
CA LYS A 176 4.64 -0.13 20.66
C LYS A 176 4.59 1.10 21.56
N GLN A 177 5.00 2.27 21.05
CA GLN A 177 5.04 3.50 21.84
C GLN A 177 3.66 3.91 22.39
N PHE A 178 2.58 3.67 21.63
CA PHE A 178 1.21 4.01 22.05
C PHE A 178 0.37 2.79 22.45
N ASN A 179 0.96 1.61 22.59
CA ASN A 179 0.28 0.36 22.89
C ASN A 179 -0.93 0.07 21.98
N ILE A 180 -0.75 0.23 20.67
CA ILE A 180 -1.79 0.01 19.66
C ILE A 180 -1.77 -1.44 19.22
N ASN A 181 -2.90 -2.12 19.35
CA ASN A 181 -3.11 -3.45 18.77
C ASN A 181 -2.90 -3.39 17.24
N PRO A 182 -1.99 -4.18 16.65
CA PRO A 182 -1.74 -4.19 15.20
C PRO A 182 -2.98 -4.48 14.35
N ASN A 183 -3.99 -5.20 14.87
CA ASN A 183 -5.26 -5.42 14.19
C ASN A 183 -6.16 -4.17 14.08
N ARG A 184 -5.73 -3.04 14.66
CA ARG A 184 -6.30 -1.69 14.47
C ARG A 184 -5.57 -0.88 13.39
N LEU A 185 -4.56 -1.48 12.75
CA LEU A 185 -3.88 -0.93 11.58
C LEU A 185 -4.56 -1.43 10.30
N MET A 186 -4.58 -0.56 9.30
CA MET A 186 -4.91 -0.94 7.93
C MET A 186 -3.92 -0.31 6.97
N ILE A 187 -3.55 -1.06 5.94
CA ILE A 187 -2.87 -0.52 4.76
C ILE A 187 -3.88 -0.51 3.62
N LEU A 188 -3.96 0.61 2.92
CA LEU A 188 -4.74 0.74 1.71
C LEU A 188 -3.80 1.13 0.57
N ASN A 189 -3.72 0.28 -0.46
CA ASN A 189 -2.90 0.56 -1.63
C ASN A 189 -3.73 1.26 -2.70
N TYR A 190 -3.25 2.42 -3.14
CA TYR A 190 -3.94 3.20 -4.16
C TYR A 190 -3.93 2.55 -5.55
N PHE A 191 -2.94 1.68 -5.78
CA PHE A 191 -2.82 0.87 -6.98
C PHE A 191 -2.49 -0.56 -6.53
N PRO A 192 -3.39 -1.55 -6.72
CA PRO A 192 -3.19 -2.91 -6.22
C PRO A 192 -1.95 -3.61 -6.75
N TYR A 193 -1.49 -3.20 -7.94
CA TYR A 193 -0.30 -3.75 -8.62
C TYR A 193 0.96 -2.90 -8.39
N GLN A 194 0.96 -2.04 -7.38
CA GLN A 194 2.07 -1.14 -7.14
C GLN A 194 3.29 -1.89 -6.57
N THR A 195 4.27 -2.18 -7.43
CA THR A 195 5.56 -2.74 -7.01
C THR A 195 6.40 -1.72 -6.24
N THR A 196 7.42 -2.16 -5.49
CA THR A 196 8.35 -1.30 -4.71
C THR A 196 8.91 -0.09 -5.46
N TYR A 197 8.94 -0.15 -6.80
CA TYR A 197 9.38 0.92 -7.67
C TYR A 197 8.22 1.71 -8.26
N GLN A 198 8.15 3.02 -7.98
CA GLN A 198 7.30 3.92 -8.75
C GLN A 198 7.73 4.00 -10.22
N ALA A 199 8.97 3.61 -10.55
CA ALA A 199 9.48 3.67 -11.92
C ALA A 199 8.84 2.66 -12.89
N GLY A 200 8.05 1.70 -12.39
CA GLY A 200 7.35 0.70 -13.21
C GLY A 200 5.86 1.01 -13.43
N VAL A 201 5.24 1.85 -12.61
CA VAL A 201 3.82 2.22 -12.81
C VAL A 201 3.76 3.43 -13.74
N PRO A 202 3.13 3.34 -14.92
CA PRO A 202 2.96 4.50 -15.78
C PRO A 202 2.32 5.64 -15.00
N LYS A 203 2.88 6.85 -15.08
CA LYS A 203 2.35 8.04 -14.41
C LYS A 203 0.86 8.22 -14.71
N ASP A 204 0.40 7.83 -15.90
CA ASP A 204 -0.99 7.84 -16.34
C ASP A 204 -1.94 7.11 -15.37
N PHE A 205 -1.52 5.96 -14.79
CA PHE A 205 -2.29 5.18 -13.80
C PHE A 205 -2.26 5.77 -12.40
N LEU A 206 -1.19 6.49 -12.06
CA LEU A 206 -1.08 7.17 -10.77
C LEU A 206 -1.84 8.50 -10.77
N TYR A 207 -1.76 9.24 -11.88
CA TYR A 207 -1.94 10.68 -11.83
C TYR A 207 -3.14 11.24 -12.57
N THR A 208 -3.89 10.54 -13.46
CA THR A 208 -5.22 11.04 -13.92
C THR A 208 -5.86 10.35 -15.12
N LEU A 209 -5.14 9.67 -16.03
CA LEU A 209 -5.67 9.44 -17.37
C LEU A 209 -6.61 8.22 -17.47
N ALA A 210 -6.30 7.11 -16.80
CA ALA A 210 -7.16 5.92 -16.79
C ALA A 210 -7.24 5.35 -15.37
N VAL A 211 -8.47 5.18 -14.89
CA VAL A 211 -8.77 4.62 -13.57
C VAL A 211 -9.16 3.18 -13.79
N LEU A 212 -8.38 2.25 -13.26
CA LEU A 212 -8.74 0.84 -13.34
C LEU A 212 -9.94 0.54 -12.43
N PRO A 213 -10.84 -0.38 -12.83
CA PRO A 213 -11.89 -0.90 -11.95
C PRO A 213 -11.38 -1.25 -10.54
N SER A 214 -10.22 -1.90 -10.41
CA SER A 214 -9.65 -2.21 -9.09
C SER A 214 -9.23 -0.99 -8.27
N GLN A 215 -8.75 0.08 -8.92
CA GLN A 215 -8.44 1.35 -8.25
C GLN A 215 -9.73 2.04 -7.77
N GLN A 216 -10.80 1.94 -8.56
CA GLN A 216 -12.11 2.45 -8.19
C GLN A 216 -12.66 1.71 -6.96
N GLN A 217 -12.58 0.38 -6.93
CA GLN A 217 -12.98 -0.42 -5.75
C GLN A 217 -12.22 0.00 -4.47
N ASN A 218 -10.90 0.21 -4.57
CA ASN A 218 -10.11 0.68 -3.43
C ASN A 218 -10.48 2.12 -3.01
N ALA A 219 -10.80 2.99 -3.97
CA ALA A 219 -11.25 4.34 -3.69
C ALA A 219 -12.63 4.36 -3.01
N ASP A 220 -13.55 3.49 -3.44
CA ASP A 220 -14.88 3.37 -2.85
C ASP A 220 -14.83 2.79 -1.43
N LEU A 221 -13.96 1.80 -1.17
CA LEU A 221 -13.68 1.33 0.18
C LEU A 221 -13.20 2.48 1.08
N PHE A 222 -12.30 3.32 0.57
CA PHE A 222 -11.78 4.44 1.32
C PHE A 222 -12.83 5.52 1.61
N LYS A 223 -13.67 5.84 0.63
CA LYS A 223 -14.82 6.74 0.82
C LYS A 223 -15.76 6.19 1.89
N MET A 224 -16.11 4.91 1.80
CA MET A 224 -16.97 4.26 2.77
C MET A 224 -16.38 4.40 4.18
N MET A 225 -15.08 4.14 4.36
CA MET A 225 -14.41 4.35 5.65
C MET A 225 -14.44 5.82 6.07
N PHE A 226 -14.21 6.75 5.16
CA PHE A 226 -14.25 8.19 5.45
C PHE A 226 -15.64 8.65 5.94
N HIS A 227 -16.72 8.05 5.44
CA HIS A 227 -18.10 8.40 5.77
C HIS A 227 -18.74 7.57 6.89
N ASP A 228 -18.04 6.62 7.50
CA ASP A 228 -18.63 5.75 8.54
C ASP A 228 -18.66 6.37 9.95
N ASN A 229 -18.44 7.69 10.05
CA ASN A 229 -18.40 8.49 11.28
C ASN A 229 -17.30 8.12 12.29
N LYS A 230 -16.37 7.21 11.96
CA LYS A 230 -15.23 6.91 12.85
C LYS A 230 -14.10 7.89 12.62
N GLN A 231 -13.55 8.40 13.73
CA GLN A 231 -12.37 9.24 13.68
C GLN A 231 -11.13 8.37 13.50
N ARG A 232 -10.51 8.48 12.32
CA ARG A 232 -9.26 7.78 11.99
C ARG A 232 -8.10 8.74 11.85
N ILE A 233 -6.89 8.20 12.01
CA ILE A 233 -5.66 8.83 11.58
C ILE A 233 -5.28 8.25 10.22
N TYR A 234 -5.11 9.13 9.24
CA TYR A 234 -4.61 8.76 7.92
C TYR A 234 -3.13 9.11 7.84
N ILE A 235 -2.29 8.19 7.40
CA ILE A 235 -0.86 8.44 7.22
C ILE A 235 -0.48 8.24 5.76
N VAL A 236 0.04 9.28 5.12
CA VAL A 236 0.46 9.29 3.72
C VAL A 236 1.96 9.52 3.63
N ARG A 237 2.65 9.14 2.55
CA ARG A 237 3.98 9.73 2.31
C ARG A 237 3.85 11.10 1.66
N GLU A 238 4.91 11.89 1.83
CA GLU A 238 5.09 13.28 1.45
C GLU A 238 4.61 13.67 0.03
N GLU A 239 4.51 12.74 -0.92
CA GLU A 239 4.33 13.03 -2.34
C GLU A 239 3.01 12.50 -2.95
N GLU A 240 2.08 11.89 -2.19
CA GLU A 240 1.08 10.99 -2.81
C GLU A 240 -0.42 11.29 -2.64
N LEU A 241 -0.86 11.95 -1.57
CA LEU A 241 -2.30 12.09 -1.34
C LEU A 241 -3.00 12.94 -2.42
N TRP A 242 -2.36 14.03 -2.86
CA TRP A 242 -2.98 15.00 -3.77
C TRP A 242 -2.66 14.79 -5.24
N GLY A 243 -1.64 13.99 -5.54
CA GLY A 243 -1.31 13.62 -6.92
C GLY A 243 -2.05 12.36 -7.39
N SER A 244 -2.50 11.50 -6.47
CA SER A 244 -3.14 10.25 -6.84
C SER A 244 -4.58 10.42 -7.32
N PHE A 245 -5.10 9.41 -8.03
CA PHE A 245 -6.52 9.28 -8.37
C PHE A 245 -7.47 9.47 -7.17
N PHE A 246 -7.02 9.20 -5.93
CA PHE A 246 -7.84 9.34 -4.72
C PHE A 246 -8.39 10.74 -4.53
N SER A 247 -7.65 11.77 -4.93
CA SER A 247 -8.14 13.14 -4.91
C SER A 247 -9.37 13.37 -5.82
N LYS A 248 -9.60 12.52 -6.83
CA LYS A 248 -10.81 12.57 -7.67
C LYS A 248 -12.01 11.89 -7.02
N ALA A 249 -11.77 11.02 -6.05
CA ALA A 249 -12.84 10.36 -5.34
C ALA A 249 -13.61 11.39 -4.47
N PHE A 250 -12.90 12.32 -3.83
CA PHE A 250 -13.50 13.23 -2.85
C PHE A 250 -13.88 14.60 -3.43
N THR A 251 -14.94 15.21 -2.88
CA THR A 251 -15.26 16.63 -3.12
C THR A 251 -14.22 17.54 -2.46
N GLU A 252 -14.20 18.82 -2.80
CA GLU A 252 -13.23 19.74 -2.18
C GLU A 252 -13.45 19.89 -0.67
N GLU A 253 -14.69 19.87 -0.20
CA GLU A 253 -15.05 19.93 1.21
C GLU A 253 -14.54 18.69 1.96
N GLU A 254 -14.75 17.50 1.40
CA GLU A 254 -14.29 16.24 1.96
C GLU A 254 -12.76 16.20 2.06
N LYS A 255 -12.06 16.74 1.06
CA LYS A 255 -10.60 16.87 1.08
C LYS A 255 -10.12 17.73 2.24
N GLN A 256 -10.79 18.84 2.53
CA GLN A 256 -10.43 19.70 3.66
C GLN A 256 -10.63 18.97 5.01
N VAL A 257 -11.66 18.14 5.13
CA VAL A 257 -11.88 17.31 6.32
C VAL A 257 -10.83 16.19 6.42
N LEU A 258 -10.50 15.54 5.30
CA LEU A 258 -9.47 14.52 5.24
C LEU A 258 -8.10 15.09 5.63
N LEU A 259 -7.75 16.29 5.16
CA LEU A 259 -6.50 17.00 5.48
C LEU A 259 -6.29 17.17 6.99
N LYS A 260 -7.35 17.49 7.74
CA LYS A 260 -7.26 17.67 9.21
C LYS A 260 -6.90 16.38 9.93
N ASN A 261 -7.22 15.22 9.35
CA ASN A 261 -6.96 13.91 9.92
C ASN A 261 -5.77 13.20 9.27
N THR A 262 -5.08 13.86 8.33
CA THR A 262 -3.98 13.28 7.58
C THR A 262 -2.62 13.76 8.08
N PHE A 263 -1.75 12.79 8.27
CA PHE A 263 -0.36 12.97 8.63
C PHE A 263 0.54 12.48 7.51
N VAL A 264 1.68 13.13 7.37
CA VAL A 264 2.69 12.89 6.36
C VAL A 264 3.88 12.19 7.00
N TYR A 265 4.20 11.01 6.50
CA TYR A 265 5.47 10.34 6.75
C TYR A 265 6.57 11.03 5.93
N ALA A 266 7.36 11.87 6.59
CA ALA A 266 8.26 12.83 5.97
C ALA A 266 9.73 12.38 6.05
N SER A 267 9.98 11.10 5.75
CA SER A 267 11.32 10.54 5.67
C SER A 267 11.55 9.76 4.38
N LYS A 268 12.60 10.16 3.63
CA LYS A 268 13.06 9.45 2.44
C LYS A 268 14.05 8.31 2.76
N GLN A 269 14.71 8.39 3.92
CA GLN A 269 15.82 7.49 4.31
C GLN A 269 15.49 6.65 5.54
N ASN A 270 14.78 7.23 6.51
CA ASN A 270 14.32 6.44 7.64
C ASN A 270 13.20 5.53 7.14
N LYS A 271 13.32 4.27 7.53
CA LYS A 271 12.41 3.21 7.17
C LYS A 271 11.31 3.12 8.23
N TYR A 272 11.66 3.28 9.50
CA TYR A 272 10.77 3.08 10.65
C TYR A 272 9.66 4.13 10.75
N PHE A 273 8.44 3.67 11.07
CA PHE A 273 7.31 4.53 11.43
C PHE A 273 7.46 4.98 12.88
N THR A 274 8.10 6.14 13.07
CA THR A 274 8.31 6.74 14.39
C THR A 274 7.67 8.12 14.46
N VAL A 275 7.28 8.54 15.67
CA VAL A 275 6.66 9.87 15.92
C VAL A 275 7.52 11.01 15.37
N GLY A 276 8.85 10.90 15.51
CA GLY A 276 9.80 11.88 14.99
C GLY A 276 9.84 12.02 13.46
N ASN A 277 9.14 11.20 12.68
CA ASN A 277 9.07 11.29 11.23
C ASN A 277 7.66 11.53 10.68
N ILE A 278 6.65 11.54 11.55
CA ILE A 278 5.26 11.79 11.18
C ILE A 278 4.95 13.26 11.48
N LEU A 279 4.37 13.94 10.50
CA LEU A 279 4.06 15.36 10.55
C LEU A 279 2.58 15.57 10.23
N SER A 280 1.88 16.45 10.93
CA SER A 280 0.60 16.94 10.41
C SER A 280 0.83 17.65 9.08
N TYR A 281 -0.22 17.79 8.26
CA TYR A 281 -0.09 18.53 7.00
C TYR A 281 0.40 19.97 7.22
N ARG A 282 0.01 20.60 8.33
CA ARG A 282 0.49 21.92 8.74
C ARG A 282 2.00 21.90 9.04
N GLU A 283 2.47 20.97 9.86
CA GLU A 283 3.89 20.84 10.19
C GLU A 283 4.74 20.57 8.93
N GLN A 284 4.23 19.74 8.01
CA GLN A 284 4.89 19.46 6.74
C GLN A 284 5.00 20.70 5.85
N ARG A 285 3.96 21.53 5.75
CA ARG A 285 4.01 22.79 4.99
C ARG A 285 5.05 23.75 5.57
N GLU A 286 5.13 23.85 6.90
CA GLU A 286 6.13 24.70 7.55
C GLU A 286 7.55 24.18 7.30
N LYS A 287 7.77 22.87 7.40
CA LYS A 287 9.05 22.23 7.03
C LYS A 287 9.47 22.56 5.60
N LEU A 288 8.56 22.48 4.64
CA LEU A 288 8.84 22.82 3.24
C LEU A 288 9.15 24.31 3.05
N LYS A 289 8.48 25.19 3.79
CA LYS A 289 8.75 26.64 3.80
C LYS A 289 10.16 26.92 4.34
N GLN A 290 10.49 26.39 5.53
CA GLN A 290 11.80 26.57 6.16
C GLN A 290 12.94 26.01 5.30
N LYS A 291 12.73 24.88 4.63
CA LYS A 291 13.70 24.32 3.67
C LYS A 291 14.05 25.28 2.52
N ARG A 292 13.13 26.16 2.13
CA ARG A 292 13.35 27.16 1.06
C ARG A 292 13.99 28.45 1.59
N THR A 293 13.85 28.72 2.88
CA THR A 293 14.27 29.99 3.49
C THR A 293 15.62 29.90 4.20
N LEU A 294 15.90 28.79 4.89
CA LEU A 294 17.11 28.61 5.67
C LEU A 294 18.28 28.09 4.80
N SER A 295 19.51 28.35 5.23
CA SER A 295 20.66 27.63 4.66
C SER A 295 20.56 26.13 4.97
N LYS A 296 21.29 25.31 4.20
CA LYS A 296 21.32 23.86 4.39
C LYS A 296 21.65 23.47 5.84
N CYS A 297 22.67 24.09 6.44
CA CYS A 297 23.11 23.80 7.81
C CYS A 297 22.07 24.18 8.86
N GLU A 298 21.47 25.37 8.73
CA GLU A 298 20.43 25.86 9.66
C GLU A 298 19.18 25.00 9.57
N TYR A 299 18.76 24.62 8.36
CA TYR A 299 17.63 23.74 8.15
C TYR A 299 17.82 22.38 8.84
N TYR A 300 19.02 21.77 8.73
CA TYR A 300 19.28 20.48 9.38
C TYR A 300 19.26 20.58 10.90
N LYS A 301 19.86 21.63 11.49
CA LYS A 301 19.80 21.87 12.95
C LYS A 301 18.36 22.07 13.43
N TRP A 302 17.61 22.93 12.75
CA TRP A 302 16.20 23.19 13.05
C TRP A 302 15.34 21.92 12.95
N ASN A 303 15.51 21.13 11.88
CA ASN A 303 14.75 19.90 11.69
C ASN A 303 15.13 18.80 12.70
N GLN A 304 16.37 18.79 13.19
CA GLN A 304 16.78 17.88 14.27
C GLN A 304 16.11 18.27 15.59
N GLN A 305 16.14 19.55 15.97
CA GLN A 305 15.47 20.04 17.17
C GLN A 305 13.96 19.71 17.13
N LEU A 306 13.29 19.97 16.01
CA LEU A 306 11.88 19.61 15.85
C LEU A 306 11.62 18.11 15.97
N LYS A 307 12.56 17.26 15.53
CA LYS A 307 12.42 15.81 15.70
C LYS A 307 12.47 15.42 17.18
N GLU A 308 13.40 16.01 17.94
CA GLU A 308 13.53 15.77 19.39
C GLU A 308 12.30 16.28 20.14
N GLU A 309 11.81 17.49 19.84
CA GLU A 309 10.58 18.03 20.43
C GLU A 309 9.37 17.13 20.17
N ARG A 310 9.23 16.60 18.95
CA ARG A 310 8.14 15.68 18.59
C ARG A 310 8.24 14.35 19.33
N LEU A 311 9.44 13.80 19.49
CA LEU A 311 9.67 12.58 20.29
C LEU A 311 9.32 12.81 21.77
N ASN A 312 9.50 14.03 22.28
CA ASN A 312 9.12 14.46 23.63
C ASN A 312 7.66 14.91 23.74
N GLY A 313 6.78 14.45 22.83
CA GLY A 313 5.33 14.68 22.90
C GLY A 313 4.83 16.00 22.33
N LYS A 314 5.71 16.87 21.82
CA LYS A 314 5.32 18.16 21.20
C LYS A 314 4.96 18.03 19.72
N SER A 315 4.27 16.95 19.33
CA SER A 315 3.79 16.77 17.95
C SER A 315 2.27 16.77 17.89
N ASP A 316 1.71 17.25 16.77
CA ASP A 316 0.27 17.12 16.51
C ASP A 316 -0.16 15.64 16.48
N PHE A 317 0.72 14.75 16.00
CA PHE A 317 0.46 13.31 15.95
C PHE A 317 0.34 12.71 17.35
N TYR A 318 1.25 13.05 18.27
CA TYR A 318 1.20 12.58 19.67
C TYR A 318 -0.11 12.98 20.35
N LYS A 319 -0.54 14.24 20.18
CA LYS A 319 -1.82 14.71 20.71
C LYS A 319 -2.99 13.91 20.15
N ARG A 320 -2.99 13.64 18.84
CA ARG A 320 -4.06 12.86 18.18
C ARG A 320 -4.10 11.41 18.66
N MET A 321 -2.93 10.79 18.82
CA MET A 321 -2.80 9.43 19.37
C MET A 321 -3.28 9.36 20.82
N ALA A 322 -2.95 10.33 21.67
CA ALA A 322 -3.44 10.38 23.04
C ALA A 322 -4.97 10.46 23.11
N THR A 323 -5.62 11.24 22.23
CA THR A 323 -7.09 11.26 22.14
C THR A 323 -7.68 9.93 21.69
N LEU A 324 -7.01 9.17 20.81
CA LEU A 324 -7.46 7.84 20.40
C LEU A 324 -7.37 6.82 21.54
N ASN A 325 -6.30 6.86 22.34
CA ASN A 325 -6.12 5.95 23.48
C ASN A 325 -7.12 6.22 24.60
N ASN A 326 -7.49 7.48 24.86
CA ASN A 326 -8.44 7.85 25.91
C ASN A 326 -9.92 7.58 25.56
N LYS A 327 -10.22 6.97 24.41
CA LYS A 327 -11.58 6.57 24.02
C LYS A 327 -11.95 5.15 24.47
N TYR A 328 -11.01 4.47 25.12
CA TYR A 328 -11.10 3.12 25.67
C TYR A 328 -10.49 3.13 27.07
#